data_AF-A0A9D6SJA9-F1
#
_entry.id   AF-A0A9D6SJA9-F1
#
_cell.length_a   1.000
_cell.length_b   1.000
_cell.length_c   1.000
_cell.angle_alpha   90.00
_cell.angle_beta   90.00
_cell.angle_gamma   90.00
#
_symmetry.space_group_name_H-M   'P 1'
#
loop_
_entity.id
_entity.type
_entity.pdbx_description
1 polymer ?
#
loop_
_entity_poly.entity_id
_entity_poly.type
_entity_poly.pdbx_seq_one_letter_code
_entity_poly.pdbx_strand_id
1 'polypeptide(L)'
;MNVYVLGAGVSREVGYPLTRELVCELDRSFGRISNGRSSVQFGDWENLKTRLREHADPQIRHSYATGDLETLITLFDLTVSQYERSLEVGIQKEGRIALGLAGPDERSSLDRLNVLHKDLKERSEDLREMRRSIVLWLTCYFDTRHHRDLSDCKKNGFDVLRKFARRLRRGRSVIITLNYDATIERVLMEAGVWTPADGYAIPTAIVQNSRALPSHSKVKVLKLHGSIGWYANQDQNRGKCPLRLSHAFLKHLGLWSNFPSPRHIADQEDERAIILPTYLKNFDDP
;
A
#
# COMPACT_ATOMS: atom_id res chain seq x y z
N MET A 1 18.43 -21.48 15.52
CA MET A 1 17.78 -20.50 14.62
C MET A 1 16.68 -19.85 15.44
N ASN A 2 16.66 -18.52 15.52
CA ASN A 2 15.68 -17.80 16.34
C ASN A 2 14.63 -17.13 15.46
N VAL A 3 13.39 -17.05 15.95
CA VAL A 3 12.30 -16.34 15.29
C VAL A 3 11.86 -15.18 16.18
N TYR A 4 11.75 -13.99 15.61
CA TYR A 4 11.30 -12.78 16.29
C TYR A 4 10.05 -12.25 15.61
N VAL A 5 9.07 -11.80 16.39
CA VAL A 5 7.87 -11.15 15.88
C VAL A 5 7.91 -9.69 16.31
N LEU A 6 7.93 -8.79 15.33
CA LEU A 6 7.90 -7.35 15.54
C LEU A 6 6.52 -6.82 15.17
N GLY A 7 5.82 -6.25 16.14
CA GLY A 7 4.49 -5.66 15.92
C GLY A 7 4.55 -4.33 15.18
N ALA A 8 3.38 -3.89 14.69
CA ALA A 8 3.16 -2.65 13.93
C ALA A 8 3.79 -1.38 14.55
N GLY A 9 4.01 -1.38 15.87
CA GLY A 9 4.58 -0.26 16.61
C GLY A 9 6.11 -0.22 16.72
N VAL A 10 6.85 -1.20 16.18
CA VAL A 10 8.32 -1.26 16.37
C VAL A 10 9.04 -0.03 15.79
N SER A 11 8.50 0.57 14.73
CA SER A 11 9.05 1.77 14.09
C SER A 11 8.63 3.07 14.80
N ARG A 12 7.80 3.01 15.84
CA ARG A 12 7.29 4.20 16.54
C ARG A 12 8.39 5.00 17.21
N GLU A 13 9.39 4.33 17.79
CA GLU A 13 10.54 5.01 18.39
C GLU A 13 11.37 5.78 17.35
N VAL A 14 11.32 5.35 16.09
CA VAL A 14 11.94 6.01 14.92
C VAL A 14 11.07 7.16 14.38
N GLY A 15 9.89 7.38 14.97
CA GLY A 15 8.97 8.44 14.62
C GLY A 15 8.03 8.10 13.45
N TYR A 16 7.82 6.80 13.17
CA TYR A 16 6.74 6.35 12.31
C TYR A 16 5.42 6.27 13.09
N PRO A 17 4.29 6.66 12.48
CA PRO A 17 2.99 6.62 13.13
C PRO A 17 2.48 5.18 13.28
N LEU A 18 1.61 4.98 14.25
CA LEU A 18 0.74 3.80 14.27
C LEU A 18 -0.33 3.90 13.18
N THR A 19 -0.99 2.79 12.83
CA THR A 19 -2.06 2.77 11.81
C THR A 19 -3.16 3.81 12.08
N ARG A 20 -3.62 3.91 13.33
CA ARG A 20 -4.62 4.91 13.78
C ARG A 20 -4.16 6.37 13.72
N GLU A 21 -2.86 6.59 13.54
CA GLU A 21 -2.24 7.92 13.47
C GLU A 21 -1.95 8.30 12.00
N LEU A 22 -2.03 7.35 11.05
CA LEU A 22 -1.64 7.56 9.65
C LEU A 22 -2.45 8.67 8.98
N VAL A 23 -3.78 8.67 9.09
CA VAL A 23 -4.62 9.69 8.44
C VAL A 23 -4.25 11.10 8.94
N CYS A 24 -4.08 11.26 10.24
CA CYS A 24 -3.65 12.53 10.83
C CYS A 24 -2.24 12.94 10.38
N GLU A 25 -1.31 11.99 10.25
CA GLU A 25 0.03 12.28 9.72
C GLU A 25 0.01 12.64 8.22
N LEU A 26 -0.87 12.04 7.42
CA LEU A 26 -1.09 12.41 6.03
C LEU A 26 -1.61 13.85 5.95
N ASP A 27 -2.66 14.17 6.70
CA ASP A 27 -3.22 15.52 6.80
C ASP A 27 -2.17 16.55 7.20
N ARG A 28 -1.34 16.23 8.21
CA ARG A 28 -0.27 17.13 8.66
C ARG A 28 0.84 17.28 7.63
N SER A 29 1.23 16.19 6.98
CA SER A 29 2.35 16.15 6.04
C SER A 29 2.03 16.85 4.74
N PHE A 30 0.79 16.72 4.25
CA PHE A 30 0.38 17.25 2.95
C PHE A 30 -0.43 18.54 3.06
N GLY A 31 -1.13 18.78 4.18
CA GLY A 31 -1.90 20.02 4.39
C GLY A 31 -1.05 21.27 4.60
N ARG A 32 0.27 21.14 4.76
CA ARG A 32 1.21 22.27 4.98
C ARG A 32 2.04 22.65 3.75
N ILE A 33 1.96 21.90 2.65
CA ILE A 33 2.82 22.10 1.47
C ILE A 33 2.08 22.91 0.40
N SER A 34 1.54 24.07 0.77
CA SER A 34 0.89 24.99 -0.17
C SER A 34 1.87 25.91 -0.92
N ASN A 35 3.18 25.86 -0.62
CA ASN A 35 4.11 26.93 -1.01
C ASN A 35 5.31 26.49 -1.88
N GLY A 36 5.14 25.59 -2.87
CA GLY A 36 6.10 25.55 -4.00
C GLY A 36 6.69 24.20 -4.44
N ARG A 37 6.02 23.07 -4.22
CA ARG A 37 6.29 21.84 -5.00
C ARG A 37 5.12 21.56 -5.93
N SER A 38 5.40 20.98 -7.11
CA SER A 38 4.49 20.82 -8.25
C SER A 38 3.00 20.68 -7.87
N SER A 39 2.20 21.64 -8.33
CA SER A 39 0.77 21.82 -8.00
C SER A 39 -0.14 20.63 -8.31
N VAL A 40 0.30 19.72 -9.18
CA VAL A 40 -0.54 18.62 -9.69
C VAL A 40 -0.88 17.62 -8.58
N GLN A 41 0.08 17.18 -7.77
CA GLN A 41 -0.20 16.18 -6.73
C GLN A 41 -0.98 16.78 -5.54
N PHE A 42 -0.75 18.04 -5.16
CA PHE A 42 -1.40 18.60 -3.96
C PHE A 42 -2.91 18.86 -4.13
N GLY A 43 -3.34 19.21 -5.34
CA GLY A 43 -4.77 19.35 -5.64
C GLY A 43 -5.57 18.08 -5.33
N ASP A 44 -4.94 16.92 -5.53
CA ASP A 44 -5.58 15.62 -5.38
C ASP A 44 -5.82 15.24 -3.92
N TRP A 45 -4.93 15.62 -2.97
CA TRP A 45 -5.17 15.35 -1.54
C TRP A 45 -6.28 16.22 -0.96
N GLU A 46 -6.27 17.53 -1.23
CA GLU A 46 -7.33 18.43 -0.74
C GLU A 46 -8.70 18.03 -1.31
N ASN A 47 -8.75 17.66 -2.60
CA ASN A 47 -9.95 17.11 -3.23
C ASN A 47 -10.42 15.84 -2.52
N LEU A 48 -9.52 14.86 -2.30
CA LEU A 48 -9.85 13.64 -1.57
C LEU A 48 -10.38 13.94 -0.16
N LYS A 49 -9.77 14.87 0.58
CA LYS A 49 -10.27 15.25 1.91
C LYS A 49 -11.68 15.83 1.85
N THR A 50 -11.97 16.70 0.89
CA THR A 50 -13.31 17.26 0.70
C THR A 50 -14.30 16.13 0.41
N ARG A 51 -13.98 15.23 -0.52
CA ARG A 51 -14.80 14.05 -0.85
C ARG A 51 -15.06 13.17 0.37
N LEU A 52 -14.04 12.91 1.20
CA LEU A 52 -14.18 12.11 2.43
C LEU A 52 -15.04 12.80 3.50
N ARG A 53 -14.91 14.13 3.65
CA ARG A 53 -15.68 14.93 4.63
C ARG A 53 -17.13 15.10 4.23
N GLU A 54 -17.40 15.20 2.93
CA GLU A 54 -18.72 15.47 2.38
C GLU A 54 -19.37 14.19 1.82
N HIS A 55 -18.72 13.04 1.99
CA HIS A 55 -19.20 11.75 1.49
C HIS A 55 -20.63 11.48 1.97
N ALA A 56 -21.49 10.91 1.12
CA ALA A 56 -22.90 10.68 1.47
C ALA A 56 -23.08 9.73 2.67
N ASP A 57 -22.22 8.71 2.78
CA ASP A 57 -22.23 7.75 3.88
C ASP A 57 -21.65 8.35 5.19
N PRO A 58 -22.45 8.44 6.29
CA PRO A 58 -21.98 8.95 7.57
C PRO A 58 -20.86 8.13 8.23
N GLN A 59 -20.77 6.83 7.98
CA GLN A 59 -19.73 5.97 8.55
C GLN A 59 -18.37 6.25 7.92
N ILE A 60 -18.34 6.51 6.60
CA ILE A 60 -17.11 6.94 5.91
C ILE A 60 -16.64 8.29 6.46
N ARG A 61 -17.56 9.27 6.58
CA ARG A 61 -17.24 10.59 7.17
C ARG A 61 -16.67 10.45 8.59
N HIS A 62 -17.32 9.63 9.42
CA HIS A 62 -16.90 9.40 10.80
C HIS A 62 -15.52 8.75 10.87
N SER A 63 -15.28 7.70 10.10
CA SER A 63 -14.00 6.97 10.09
C SER A 63 -12.84 7.85 9.64
N TYR A 64 -13.05 8.71 8.64
CA TYR A 64 -12.07 9.71 8.26
C TYR A 64 -11.83 10.74 9.38
N ALA A 65 -12.90 11.26 10.01
CA ALA A 65 -12.80 12.26 11.07
C ALA A 65 -12.07 11.74 12.33
N THR A 66 -12.20 10.46 12.66
CA THR A 66 -11.49 9.84 13.78
C THR A 66 -10.07 9.39 13.43
N GLY A 67 -9.71 9.40 12.13
CA GLY A 67 -8.42 8.93 11.62
C GLY A 67 -8.29 7.40 11.59
N ASP A 68 -9.41 6.68 11.69
CA ASP A 68 -9.43 5.21 11.63
C ASP A 68 -9.34 4.72 10.18
N LEU A 69 -8.10 4.63 9.71
CA LEU A 69 -7.79 4.13 8.37
C LEU A 69 -8.31 2.72 8.13
N GLU A 70 -8.25 1.83 9.13
CA GLU A 70 -8.63 0.43 8.97
C GLU A 70 -10.13 0.31 8.72
N THR A 71 -10.93 1.00 9.54
CA THR A 71 -12.39 1.07 9.33
C THR A 71 -12.72 1.76 8.01
N LEU A 72 -12.02 2.84 7.64
CA LEU A 72 -12.26 3.56 6.39
C LEU A 72 -12.07 2.66 5.15
N ILE A 73 -10.95 1.94 5.07
CA ILE A 73 -10.69 1.02 3.93
C ILE A 73 -11.70 -0.14 3.95
N THR A 74 -12.02 -0.67 5.14
CA THR A 74 -13.04 -1.72 5.28
C THR A 74 -14.39 -1.28 4.72
N LEU A 75 -14.82 -0.05 5.01
CA LEU A 75 -16.09 0.51 4.52
C LEU A 75 -16.08 0.67 3.00
N PHE A 76 -14.96 1.09 2.41
CA PHE A 76 -14.84 1.14 0.95
C PHE A 76 -15.01 -0.23 0.32
N ASP A 77 -14.25 -1.22 0.80
CA ASP A 77 -14.27 -2.57 0.25
C ASP A 77 -15.68 -3.20 0.43
N LEU A 78 -16.30 -3.07 1.60
CA LEU A 78 -17.66 -3.56 1.87
C LEU A 78 -18.70 -2.91 0.94
N THR A 79 -18.65 -1.60 0.79
CA THR A 79 -19.64 -0.85 0.01
C THR A 79 -19.50 -1.17 -1.48
N VAL A 80 -18.27 -1.27 -1.99
CA VAL A 80 -18.00 -1.71 -3.36
C VAL A 80 -18.54 -3.12 -3.58
N SER A 81 -18.26 -4.08 -2.69
CA SER A 81 -18.80 -5.44 -2.81
C SER A 81 -20.33 -5.49 -2.77
N GLN A 82 -20.98 -4.62 -1.98
CA GLN A 82 -22.44 -4.52 -1.96
C GLN A 82 -23.01 -3.99 -3.27
N TYR A 83 -22.36 -2.98 -3.87
CA TYR A 83 -22.73 -2.45 -5.18
C TYR A 83 -22.55 -3.48 -6.28
N GLU A 84 -21.43 -4.20 -6.30
CA GLU A 84 -21.16 -5.26 -7.29
C GLU A 84 -22.22 -6.37 -7.25
N ARG A 85 -22.58 -6.88 -6.06
CA ARG A 85 -23.66 -7.87 -5.93
C ARG A 85 -25.00 -7.32 -6.44
N SER A 86 -25.27 -6.04 -6.19
CA SER A 86 -26.52 -5.41 -6.66
C SER A 86 -26.53 -5.27 -8.19
N LEU A 87 -25.38 -4.97 -8.80
CA LEU A 87 -25.19 -4.91 -10.25
C LEU A 87 -25.36 -6.28 -10.90
N GLU A 88 -24.83 -7.34 -10.31
CA GLU A 88 -24.97 -8.73 -10.80
C GLU A 88 -26.44 -9.16 -10.87
N VAL A 89 -27.24 -8.85 -9.84
CA VAL A 89 -28.68 -9.12 -9.84
C VAL A 89 -29.40 -8.35 -10.95
N GLY A 90 -28.98 -7.10 -11.22
CA GLY A 90 -29.49 -6.30 -12.33
C GLY A 90 -29.20 -6.93 -13.69
N ILE A 91 -27.95 -7.34 -13.93
CA ILE A 91 -27.52 -7.99 -15.18
C ILE A 91 -28.29 -9.29 -15.43
N GLN A 92 -28.51 -10.10 -14.39
CA GLN A 92 -29.30 -11.33 -14.51
C GLN A 92 -30.75 -11.05 -14.94
N LYS A 93 -31.37 -9.98 -14.41
CA LYS A 93 -32.72 -9.56 -14.81
C LYS A 93 -32.76 -9.04 -16.25
N GLU A 94 -31.79 -8.23 -16.65
CA GLU A 94 -31.64 -7.75 -18.04
C GLU A 94 -31.50 -8.93 -19.02
N GLY A 95 -30.67 -9.92 -18.69
CA GLY A 95 -30.50 -11.13 -19.50
C GLY A 95 -31.80 -11.92 -19.68
N ARG A 96 -32.63 -12.03 -18.63
CA ARG A 96 -33.95 -12.67 -18.72
C ARG A 96 -34.91 -11.91 -19.65
N ILE A 97 -34.88 -10.57 -19.60
CA ILE A 97 -35.68 -9.72 -20.49
C ILE A 97 -35.24 -9.89 -21.95
N ALA A 98 -33.93 -9.87 -22.21
CA ALA A 98 -33.38 -10.04 -23.56
C ALA A 98 -33.74 -11.40 -24.18
N LEU A 99 -33.84 -12.45 -23.36
CA LEU A 99 -34.22 -13.80 -23.78
C LEU A 99 -35.74 -13.99 -23.94
N GLY A 100 -36.56 -12.95 -23.73
CA GLY A 100 -38.02 -13.06 -23.78
C GLY A 100 -38.64 -13.87 -22.64
N LEU A 101 -37.86 -14.14 -21.58
CA LEU A 101 -38.28 -14.90 -20.39
C LEU A 101 -38.88 -14.00 -19.30
N ALA A 102 -39.20 -12.76 -19.67
CA ALA A 102 -39.64 -11.70 -18.77
C ALA A 102 -41.11 -11.32 -19.00
N GLY A 103 -41.81 -10.99 -17.91
CA GLY A 103 -43.21 -10.55 -17.94
C GLY A 103 -43.40 -9.14 -18.52
N PRO A 104 -44.62 -8.74 -18.92
CA PRO A 104 -44.91 -7.41 -19.46
C PRO A 104 -44.51 -6.24 -18.53
N ASP A 105 -44.65 -6.42 -17.22
CA ASP A 105 -44.31 -5.42 -16.19
C ASP A 105 -42.78 -5.20 -16.03
N GLU A 106 -41.97 -6.15 -16.48
CA GLU A 106 -40.51 -6.09 -16.33
C GLU A 106 -39.86 -5.17 -17.38
N ARG A 107 -40.53 -4.88 -18.50
CA ARG A 107 -39.99 -3.97 -19.54
C ARG A 107 -40.01 -2.50 -19.13
N SER A 108 -41.06 -2.04 -18.46
CA SER A 108 -41.11 -0.66 -17.92
C SER A 108 -40.15 -0.48 -16.72
N SER A 109 -39.75 -1.60 -16.10
CA SER A 109 -38.73 -1.63 -15.05
C SER A 109 -37.30 -1.50 -15.60
N LEU A 110 -37.08 -1.71 -16.91
CA LEU A 110 -35.74 -1.73 -17.53
C LEU A 110 -35.07 -0.35 -17.53
N ASP A 111 -35.79 0.73 -17.87
CA ASP A 111 -35.22 2.08 -17.86
C ASP A 111 -34.81 2.51 -16.44
N ARG A 112 -35.62 2.14 -15.43
CA ARG A 112 -35.30 2.40 -14.02
C ARG A 112 -34.09 1.60 -13.55
N LEU A 113 -33.97 0.34 -14.00
CA LEU A 113 -32.82 -0.51 -13.71
C LEU A 113 -31.54 0.03 -14.35
N ASN A 114 -31.60 0.51 -15.60
CA ASN A 114 -30.45 1.10 -16.28
C ASN A 114 -29.93 2.35 -15.56
N VAL A 115 -30.83 3.23 -15.10
CA VAL A 115 -30.46 4.43 -14.33
C VAL A 115 -29.81 4.03 -13.00
N LEU A 116 -30.39 3.07 -12.29
CA LEU A 116 -29.83 2.56 -11.03
C LEU A 116 -28.47 1.89 -11.24
N HIS A 117 -28.32 1.08 -12.29
CA HIS A 117 -27.07 0.40 -12.63
C HIS A 117 -25.96 1.42 -12.87
N LYS A 118 -26.24 2.46 -13.66
CA LYS A 118 -25.29 3.53 -13.93
C LYS A 118 -24.86 4.25 -12.65
N ASP A 119 -25.81 4.65 -11.79
CA ASP A 119 -25.53 5.31 -10.50
C ASP A 119 -24.68 4.40 -9.58
N LEU A 120 -25.03 3.13 -9.44
CA LEU A 120 -24.25 2.18 -8.62
C LEU A 120 -22.83 1.97 -9.16
N LYS A 121 -22.67 1.87 -10.48
CA LYS A 121 -21.35 1.73 -11.11
C LYS A 121 -20.49 2.97 -10.88
N GLU A 122 -21.05 4.16 -11.05
CA GLU A 122 -20.36 5.43 -10.81
C GLU A 122 -19.92 5.55 -9.35
N ARG A 123 -20.81 5.24 -8.38
CA ARG A 123 -20.47 5.25 -6.95
C ARG A 123 -19.41 4.21 -6.58
N SER A 124 -19.49 3.02 -7.18
CA SER A 124 -18.49 1.98 -6.96
C SER A 124 -17.10 2.42 -7.44
N GLU A 125 -17.01 3.06 -8.61
CA GLU A 125 -15.74 3.53 -9.12
C GLU A 125 -15.20 4.72 -8.32
N ASP A 126 -16.08 5.62 -7.87
CA ASP A 126 -15.73 6.74 -6.99
C ASP A 126 -15.02 6.26 -5.70
N LEU A 127 -15.57 5.22 -5.06
CA LEU A 127 -14.99 4.58 -3.89
C LEU A 127 -13.65 3.88 -4.18
N ARG A 128 -13.55 3.15 -5.30
CA ARG A 128 -12.27 2.54 -5.72
C ARG A 128 -11.21 3.60 -5.94
N GLU A 129 -11.57 4.73 -6.53
CA GLU A 129 -10.65 5.82 -6.79
C GLU A 129 -10.19 6.51 -5.51
N MET A 130 -11.09 6.75 -4.55
CA MET A 130 -10.69 7.25 -3.23
C MET A 130 -9.75 6.27 -2.52
N ARG A 131 -10.03 4.97 -2.59
CA ARG A 131 -9.15 3.92 -2.05
C ARG A 131 -7.76 3.98 -2.70
N ARG A 132 -7.67 3.96 -4.04
CA ARG A 132 -6.40 4.08 -4.78
C ARG A 132 -5.63 5.34 -4.37
N SER A 133 -6.32 6.46 -4.27
CA SER A 133 -5.75 7.73 -3.83
C SER A 133 -5.15 7.61 -2.42
N ILE A 134 -5.84 7.03 -1.43
CA ILE A 134 -5.28 6.82 -0.08
C ILE A 134 -3.98 6.01 -0.13
N VAL A 135 -3.94 4.92 -0.91
CA VAL A 135 -2.72 4.08 -1.07
C VAL A 135 -1.56 4.86 -1.67
N LEU A 136 -1.85 5.67 -2.69
CA LEU A 136 -0.88 6.57 -3.30
C LEU A 136 -0.31 7.54 -2.26
N TRP A 137 -1.17 8.18 -1.46
CA TRP A 137 -0.74 9.13 -0.44
C TRP A 137 0.05 8.51 0.71
N LEU A 138 -0.33 7.30 1.14
CA LEU A 138 0.48 6.50 2.05
C LEU A 138 1.87 6.24 1.47
N THR A 139 1.94 5.82 0.21
CA THR A 139 3.21 5.58 -0.49
C THR A 139 4.07 6.84 -0.49
N CYS A 140 3.51 7.99 -0.88
CA CYS A 140 4.21 9.27 -0.88
C CYS A 140 4.70 9.68 0.52
N TYR A 141 3.89 9.44 1.56
CA TYR A 141 4.27 9.73 2.94
C TYR A 141 5.47 8.91 3.38
N PHE A 142 5.39 7.59 3.21
CA PHE A 142 6.47 6.69 3.60
C PHE A 142 7.73 6.95 2.78
N ASP A 143 7.61 7.21 1.47
CA ASP A 143 8.74 7.60 0.61
C ASP A 143 9.44 8.86 1.10
N THR A 144 8.66 9.91 1.40
CA THR A 144 9.16 11.16 1.97
C THR A 144 9.82 10.93 3.33
N ARG A 145 9.23 10.07 4.17
CA ARG A 145 9.77 9.77 5.50
C ARG A 145 11.10 9.02 5.40
N HIS A 146 11.17 7.97 4.59
CA HIS A 146 12.41 7.23 4.36
C HIS A 146 13.52 8.12 3.81
N HIS A 147 13.18 9.04 2.91
CA HIS A 147 14.14 10.02 2.38
C HIS A 147 14.71 10.90 3.50
N ARG A 148 13.85 11.41 4.39
CA ARG A 148 14.29 12.22 5.55
C ARG A 148 15.19 11.42 6.47
N ASP A 149 14.87 10.16 6.73
CA ASP A 149 15.68 9.31 7.60
C ASP A 149 17.09 9.05 7.02
N LEU A 150 17.24 9.06 5.68
CA LEU A 150 18.56 8.98 5.04
C LEU A 150 19.39 10.23 5.30
N SER A 151 18.78 11.41 5.15
CA SER A 151 19.44 12.69 5.39
C SER A 151 19.75 12.94 6.87
N ASP A 152 19.00 12.31 7.78
CA ASP A 152 19.02 12.59 9.22
C ASP A 152 19.34 11.33 10.05
N CYS A 153 20.26 10.50 9.56
CA CYS A 153 20.57 9.17 10.07
C CYS A 153 21.07 9.12 11.53
N LYS A 154 21.27 10.27 12.18
CA LYS A 154 21.71 10.41 13.58
C LYS A 154 20.57 10.72 14.57
N LYS A 155 19.31 10.84 14.13
CA LYS A 155 18.17 11.10 15.03
C LYS A 155 17.75 9.90 15.88
N ASN A 156 17.12 10.25 17.01
CA ASN A 156 16.60 9.38 18.08
C ASN A 156 15.74 8.23 17.54
N GLY A 157 15.86 7.04 18.15
CA GLY A 157 15.02 5.86 17.89
C GLY A 157 15.71 4.71 17.16
N PHE A 158 16.58 5.01 16.19
CA PHE A 158 17.28 3.96 15.43
C PHE A 158 18.26 3.15 16.29
N ASP A 159 18.74 3.68 17.42
CA ASP A 159 19.73 2.99 18.26
C ASP A 159 19.20 1.69 18.87
N VAL A 160 17.91 1.64 19.20
CA VAL A 160 17.25 0.42 19.69
C VAL A 160 17.22 -0.63 18.58
N LEU A 161 16.82 -0.25 17.36
CA LEU A 161 16.81 -1.14 16.20
C LEU A 161 18.22 -1.60 15.82
N ARG A 162 19.23 -0.70 15.87
CA ARG A 162 20.64 -1.05 15.63
C ARG A 162 21.18 -2.00 16.68
N LYS A 163 20.82 -1.81 17.96
CA LYS A 163 21.20 -2.72 19.04
C LYS A 163 20.57 -4.09 18.81
N PHE A 164 19.31 -4.14 18.40
CA PHE A 164 18.62 -5.37 17.99
C PHE A 164 19.34 -6.05 16.82
N ALA A 165 19.58 -5.35 15.71
CA ALA A 165 20.30 -5.87 14.53
C ALA A 165 21.69 -6.43 14.86
N ARG A 166 22.45 -5.74 15.73
CA ARG A 166 23.77 -6.21 16.20
C ARG A 166 23.70 -7.54 16.95
N ARG A 167 22.65 -7.81 17.71
CA ARG A 167 22.47 -9.10 18.41
C ARG A 167 22.25 -10.25 17.44
N LEU A 168 21.66 -9.98 16.27
CA LEU A 168 21.37 -10.99 15.24
C LEU A 168 22.61 -11.43 14.45
N ARG A 169 23.76 -10.75 14.58
CA ARG A 169 25.03 -11.14 13.91
C ARG A 169 25.52 -12.54 14.30
N ARG A 170 25.08 -13.05 15.46
CA ARG A 170 25.56 -14.30 16.09
C ARG A 170 24.98 -15.59 15.49
N GLY A 171 24.01 -15.52 14.58
CA GLY A 171 23.43 -16.72 13.97
C GLY A 171 22.31 -16.44 12.98
N ARG A 172 21.75 -17.50 12.38
CA ARG A 172 20.59 -17.38 11.48
C ARG A 172 19.32 -17.06 12.26
N SER A 173 18.58 -16.06 11.80
CA SER A 173 17.33 -15.61 12.44
C SER A 173 16.26 -15.28 11.40
N VAL A 174 15.00 -15.35 11.81
CA VAL A 174 13.85 -14.89 11.03
C VAL A 174 13.12 -13.81 11.82
N ILE A 175 12.74 -12.74 11.14
CA ILE A 175 11.90 -11.68 11.67
C ILE A 175 10.58 -11.74 10.92
N ILE A 176 9.47 -11.75 11.65
CA ILE A 176 8.12 -11.58 11.11
C ILE A 176 7.65 -10.19 11.53
N THR A 177 7.18 -9.39 10.57
CA THR A 177 6.69 -8.03 10.84
C THR A 177 5.43 -7.71 10.04
N LEU A 178 4.64 -6.81 10.60
CA LEU A 178 3.42 -6.26 10.01
C LEU A 178 3.62 -4.80 9.53
N ASN A 179 4.85 -4.29 9.60
CA ASN A 179 5.17 -2.91 9.24
C ASN A 179 5.31 -2.74 7.74
N TYR A 180 4.84 -1.59 7.24
CA TYR A 180 4.97 -1.20 5.84
C TYR A 180 6.29 -0.46 5.54
N ASP A 181 6.94 0.13 6.56
CA ASP A 181 8.18 0.90 6.44
C ASP A 181 9.43 0.01 6.37
N ALA A 182 10.54 0.58 5.91
CA ALA A 182 11.81 -0.11 5.69
C ALA A 182 12.82 0.01 6.85
N THR A 183 12.40 0.43 8.04
CA THR A 183 13.36 0.81 9.11
C THR A 183 14.17 -0.38 9.62
N ILE A 184 13.53 -1.54 9.78
CA ILE A 184 14.21 -2.75 10.27
C ILE A 184 15.18 -3.29 9.21
N GLU A 185 14.77 -3.35 7.94
CA GLU A 185 15.64 -3.79 6.85
C GLU A 185 16.85 -2.90 6.70
N ARG A 186 16.66 -1.58 6.82
CA ARG A 186 17.75 -0.62 6.79
C ARG A 186 18.81 -0.92 7.87
N VAL A 187 18.42 -1.09 9.13
CA VAL A 187 19.40 -1.34 10.20
C VAL A 187 20.03 -2.73 10.10
N LEU A 188 19.34 -3.71 9.53
CA LEU A 188 19.89 -5.04 9.28
C LEU A 188 20.91 -5.01 8.13
N MET A 189 20.65 -4.19 7.12
CA MET A 189 21.57 -3.94 6.01
C MET A 189 22.80 -3.17 6.50
N GLU A 190 22.62 -2.12 7.32
CA GLU A 190 23.71 -1.40 7.99
C GLU A 190 24.58 -2.34 8.84
N ALA A 191 23.98 -3.35 9.50
CA ALA A 191 24.69 -4.36 10.28
C ALA A 191 25.37 -5.46 9.43
N GLY A 192 25.15 -5.47 8.11
CA GLY A 192 25.71 -6.44 7.17
C GLY A 192 25.18 -7.87 7.37
N VAL A 193 23.95 -8.03 7.86
CA VAL A 193 23.33 -9.36 8.10
C VAL A 193 22.17 -9.67 7.17
N TRP A 194 21.77 -8.70 6.34
CA TRP A 194 20.61 -8.78 5.45
C TRP A 194 20.87 -8.00 4.17
N THR A 195 20.36 -8.49 3.04
CA THR A 195 20.33 -7.82 1.74
C THR A 195 18.97 -8.05 1.08
N PRO A 196 18.47 -7.14 0.23
CA PRO A 196 17.19 -7.34 -0.43
C PRO A 196 17.19 -8.53 -1.40
N ALA A 197 18.35 -9.01 -1.86
CA ALA A 197 18.47 -10.05 -2.89
C ALA A 197 17.86 -11.39 -2.46
N ASP A 198 18.00 -11.76 -1.18
CA ASP A 198 17.45 -12.99 -0.61
C ASP A 198 16.82 -12.78 0.78
N GLY A 199 16.88 -11.57 1.32
CA GLY A 199 16.53 -11.26 2.69
C GLY A 199 15.04 -11.32 2.99
N TYR A 200 14.16 -11.25 1.98
CA TYR A 200 12.71 -11.37 2.16
C TYR A 200 12.19 -12.81 2.16
N ALA A 201 13.09 -13.81 2.06
CA ALA A 201 12.77 -15.22 1.88
C ALA A 201 11.90 -15.53 0.65
N ILE A 202 11.76 -14.57 -0.25
CA ILE A 202 11.11 -14.67 -1.55
C ILE A 202 12.12 -14.18 -2.59
N PRO A 203 12.25 -14.85 -3.74
CA PRO A 203 13.11 -14.34 -4.81
C PRO A 203 12.68 -12.95 -5.27
N THR A 204 13.58 -11.97 -5.16
CA THR A 204 13.30 -10.60 -5.58
C THR A 204 13.95 -10.31 -6.92
N ALA A 205 13.17 -9.81 -7.88
CA ALA A 205 13.72 -9.21 -9.08
C ALA A 205 14.19 -7.81 -8.70
N ILE A 206 15.47 -7.70 -8.38
CA ILE A 206 16.13 -6.40 -8.32
C ILE A 206 16.37 -6.01 -9.76
N VAL A 207 15.56 -5.09 -10.29
CA VAL A 207 15.66 -4.58 -11.66
C VAL A 207 16.96 -3.78 -11.79
N GLN A 208 18.12 -4.42 -11.94
CA GLN A 208 19.27 -3.84 -12.65
C GLN A 208 20.46 -4.77 -12.90
N ASN A 209 21.10 -4.49 -14.03
CA ASN A 209 22.46 -4.87 -14.41
C ASN A 209 23.49 -4.19 -13.48
N SER A 210 24.62 -4.87 -13.20
CA SER A 210 25.88 -4.32 -12.63
C SER A 210 25.99 -3.98 -11.12
N ARG A 211 25.84 -5.00 -10.27
CA ARG A 211 26.78 -5.47 -9.21
C ARG A 211 26.04 -6.52 -8.38
N ALA A 212 26.53 -7.75 -8.35
CA ALA A 212 25.90 -8.80 -7.56
C ALA A 212 25.90 -8.39 -6.08
N LEU A 213 24.72 -8.10 -5.53
CA LEU A 213 24.57 -7.97 -4.08
C LEU A 213 24.95 -9.32 -3.45
N PRO A 214 25.59 -9.33 -2.26
CA PRO A 214 25.86 -10.58 -1.56
C PRO A 214 24.56 -11.39 -1.38
N SER A 215 24.56 -12.62 -1.87
CA SER A 215 23.37 -13.47 -2.00
C SER A 215 23.05 -14.30 -0.76
N HIS A 216 23.51 -13.88 0.43
CA HIS A 216 23.39 -14.68 1.65
C HIS A 216 23.05 -13.85 2.88
N SER A 217 21.78 -13.45 2.99
CA SER A 217 21.25 -12.86 4.21
C SER A 217 21.25 -13.87 5.36
N LYS A 218 21.93 -13.54 6.47
CA LYS A 218 21.89 -14.32 7.72
C LYS A 218 20.54 -14.20 8.42
N VAL A 219 19.90 -13.05 8.25
CA VAL A 219 18.56 -12.76 8.76
C VAL A 219 17.58 -12.78 7.61
N LYS A 220 16.39 -13.35 7.81
CA LYS A 220 15.26 -13.22 6.88
C LYS A 220 14.19 -12.33 7.49
N VAL A 221 13.51 -11.54 6.67
CA VAL A 221 12.42 -10.64 7.07
C VAL A 221 11.17 -11.03 6.29
N LEU A 222 10.14 -11.49 6.99
CA LEU A 222 8.84 -11.83 6.43
C LEU A 222 7.89 -10.68 6.72
N LYS A 223 7.47 -9.97 5.66
CA LYS A 223 6.49 -8.89 5.73
C LYS A 223 5.13 -9.41 5.30
N LEU A 224 4.28 -9.73 6.27
CA LEU A 224 3.01 -10.42 5.98
C LEU A 224 1.99 -9.52 5.29
N HIS A 225 2.13 -8.20 5.40
CA HIS A 225 1.28 -7.23 4.69
C HIS A 225 1.97 -6.59 3.49
N GLY A 226 3.09 -7.15 3.05
CA GLY A 226 3.94 -6.50 2.06
C GLY A 226 4.64 -5.25 2.60
N SER A 227 5.06 -4.36 1.72
CA SER A 227 5.82 -3.16 2.09
C SER A 227 5.58 -2.03 1.10
N ILE A 228 5.79 -0.79 1.54
CA ILE A 228 5.88 0.34 0.60
C ILE A 228 7.05 0.10 -0.35
N GLY A 229 6.79 0.29 -1.66
CA GLY A 229 7.77 0.06 -2.71
C GLY A 229 7.90 -1.39 -3.17
N TRP A 230 7.01 -2.28 -2.72
CA TRP A 230 6.88 -3.63 -3.27
C TRP A 230 5.81 -3.68 -4.35
N TYR A 231 6.10 -4.40 -5.43
CA TYR A 231 5.20 -4.61 -6.56
C TYR A 231 5.16 -6.09 -6.92
N ALA A 232 3.98 -6.61 -7.23
CA ALA A 232 3.82 -7.93 -7.80
C ALA A 232 4.45 -7.97 -9.20
N ASN A 233 5.17 -9.04 -9.50
CA ASN A 233 5.70 -9.25 -10.85
C ASN A 233 4.67 -10.02 -11.69
N GLN A 234 3.85 -9.30 -12.44
CA GLN A 234 2.84 -9.89 -13.33
C GLN A 234 3.43 -10.58 -14.58
N ASP A 235 4.74 -10.49 -14.81
CA ASP A 235 5.40 -11.13 -15.95
C ASP A 235 5.49 -12.65 -15.73
N GLN A 236 4.39 -13.37 -16.00
CA GLN A 236 4.25 -14.83 -15.86
C GLN A 236 5.33 -15.59 -16.66
N ASN A 237 5.88 -14.98 -17.71
CA ASN A 237 6.94 -15.55 -18.54
C ASN A 237 8.34 -15.51 -17.88
N ARG A 238 8.50 -14.77 -16.76
CA ARG A 238 9.76 -14.65 -16.01
C ARG A 238 9.67 -15.25 -14.61
N GLY A 239 9.02 -16.41 -14.47
CA GLY A 239 8.68 -17.14 -13.21
C GLY A 239 9.80 -17.48 -12.22
N LYS A 240 10.74 -16.56 -11.95
CA LYS A 240 11.85 -16.68 -11.02
C LYS A 240 11.82 -15.64 -9.90
N CYS A 241 11.00 -14.59 -10.00
CA CYS A 241 10.98 -13.49 -9.05
C CYS A 241 9.59 -12.86 -8.94
N PRO A 242 8.73 -13.32 -8.01
CA PRO A 242 7.37 -12.79 -7.85
C PRO A 242 7.34 -11.37 -7.27
N LEU A 243 8.43 -10.91 -6.65
CA LEU A 243 8.50 -9.61 -5.99
C LEU A 243 9.47 -8.66 -6.71
N ARG A 244 8.98 -7.48 -7.12
CA ARG A 244 9.78 -6.36 -7.63
C ARG A 244 9.88 -5.27 -6.57
N LEU A 245 11.07 -4.68 -6.43
CA LEU A 245 11.33 -3.60 -5.49
C LEU A 245 11.51 -2.28 -6.25
N SER A 246 10.84 -1.23 -5.79
CA SER A 246 10.93 0.10 -6.39
C SER A 246 12.35 0.67 -6.28
N HIS A 247 12.75 1.46 -7.27
CA HIS A 247 14.05 2.14 -7.23
C HIS A 247 14.15 3.06 -5.99
N ALA A 248 13.07 3.79 -5.68
CA ALA A 248 13.02 4.65 -4.50
C ALA A 248 13.22 3.85 -3.21
N PHE A 249 12.57 2.68 -3.08
CA PHE A 249 12.72 1.79 -1.95
C PHE A 249 14.16 1.30 -1.77
N LEU A 250 14.82 0.87 -2.86
CA LEU A 250 16.22 0.43 -2.80
C LEU A 250 17.17 1.59 -2.43
N LYS A 251 16.88 2.80 -2.92
CA LYS A 251 17.59 4.02 -2.51
C LYS A 251 17.45 4.26 -1.00
N HIS A 252 16.23 4.12 -0.47
CA HIS A 252 15.92 4.27 0.96
C HIS A 252 16.62 3.27 1.87
N LEU A 253 16.94 2.08 1.36
CA LEU A 253 17.78 1.13 2.08
C LEU A 253 19.23 1.61 2.19
N GLY A 254 19.68 2.58 1.38
CA GLY A 254 21.05 3.08 1.36
C GLY A 254 21.93 2.43 0.27
N LEU A 255 21.33 1.72 -0.69
CA LEU A 255 22.08 1.07 -1.76
C LEU A 255 22.47 2.00 -2.93
N TRP A 256 22.00 3.27 -2.98
CA TRP A 256 22.06 4.11 -4.19
C TRP A 256 22.34 5.59 -3.90
N SER A 257 23.46 6.14 -4.38
CA SER A 257 23.72 7.60 -4.38
C SER A 257 23.95 8.23 -5.76
N ASN A 258 24.28 7.47 -6.83
CA ASN A 258 24.88 8.05 -8.05
C ASN A 258 24.25 7.64 -9.41
N PHE A 259 23.02 7.12 -9.46
CA PHE A 259 22.38 6.81 -10.75
C PHE A 259 21.52 7.98 -11.26
N PRO A 260 21.46 8.22 -12.58
CA PRO A 260 20.51 9.17 -13.14
C PRO A 260 19.09 8.73 -12.74
N SER A 261 18.29 9.70 -12.26
CA SER A 261 16.87 9.49 -12.00
C SER A 261 16.27 8.73 -13.19
N PRO A 262 15.55 7.61 -12.98
CA PRO A 262 14.78 7.02 -14.05
C PRO A 262 13.95 8.13 -14.67
N ARG A 263 14.15 8.40 -15.96
CA ARG A 263 13.22 9.23 -16.73
C ARG A 263 11.91 8.47 -16.69
N HIS A 264 10.95 8.97 -15.92
CA HIS A 264 9.56 8.51 -15.89
C HIS A 264 9.40 7.05 -16.35
N ILE A 265 9.85 6.10 -15.52
CA ILE A 265 8.96 4.96 -15.35
C ILE A 265 7.81 5.62 -14.61
N ALA A 266 6.83 6.11 -15.39
CA ALA A 266 5.48 6.13 -14.89
C ALA A 266 5.32 4.71 -14.37
N ASP A 267 5.45 4.57 -13.05
CA ASP A 267 5.13 3.33 -12.36
C ASP A 267 3.76 3.01 -12.93
N GLN A 268 3.73 2.03 -13.86
CA GLN A 268 2.47 1.46 -14.27
C GLN A 268 1.79 1.09 -12.96
N GLU A 269 0.47 1.15 -12.94
CA GLU A 269 -0.33 0.69 -11.81
C GLU A 269 -0.18 -0.84 -11.58
N ASP A 270 1.02 -1.40 -11.81
CA ASP A 270 1.52 -2.67 -11.32
C ASP A 270 0.99 -2.85 -9.90
N GLU A 271 0.26 -3.95 -9.69
CA GLU A 271 -0.35 -4.33 -8.42
C GLU A 271 0.69 -4.19 -7.30
N ARG A 272 0.51 -3.16 -6.47
CA ARG A 272 1.34 -2.96 -5.28
C ARG A 272 1.20 -4.22 -4.43
N ALA A 273 2.30 -4.85 -4.10
CA ALA A 273 2.30 -6.01 -3.20
C ALA A 273 2.22 -5.51 -1.75
N ILE A 274 1.06 -4.95 -1.40
CA ILE A 274 0.71 -4.42 -0.09
C ILE A 274 -0.72 -4.82 0.27
N ILE A 275 -0.89 -5.39 1.46
CA ILE A 275 -2.19 -5.67 2.05
C ILE A 275 -2.53 -4.49 2.96
N LEU A 276 -3.57 -3.75 2.60
CA LEU A 276 -4.03 -2.61 3.40
C LEU A 276 -4.62 -3.06 4.74
N PRO A 277 -4.62 -2.19 5.77
CA PRO A 277 -5.35 -2.47 6.99
C PRO A 277 -6.84 -2.44 6.67
N THR A 278 -7.47 -3.61 6.63
CA THR A 278 -8.91 -3.80 6.45
C THR A 278 -9.34 -5.02 7.27
N TYR A 279 -10.54 -4.96 7.85
CA TYR A 279 -11.16 -6.10 8.53
C TYR A 279 -11.64 -7.17 7.56
N LEU A 280 -11.77 -6.83 6.27
CA LEU A 280 -12.03 -7.79 5.22
C LEU A 280 -10.72 -8.44 4.79
N LYS A 281 -10.59 -9.74 5.04
CA LYS A 281 -9.50 -10.54 4.49
C LYS A 281 -10.06 -11.31 3.31
N ASN A 282 -9.79 -10.82 2.10
CA ASN A 282 -9.96 -11.63 0.90
C ASN A 282 -8.68 -12.45 0.72
N PHE A 283 -8.80 -13.77 0.82
CA PHE A 283 -7.67 -14.70 0.62
C PHE A 283 -7.63 -15.26 -0.81
N ASP A 284 -8.63 -14.93 -1.63
CA ASP A 284 -8.79 -15.42 -2.99
C ASP A 284 -8.13 -14.49 -4.04
N ASP A 285 -7.66 -13.31 -3.62
CA ASP A 285 -6.99 -12.30 -4.47
C ASP A 285 -5.64 -11.90 -3.81
N PRO A 286 -4.53 -12.62 -4.13
CA PRO A 286 -3.23 -12.48 -3.45
C PRO A 286 -2.39 -11.26 -3.86
#